data_AF-A0A959KX47-F1
#
_entry.id   AF-A0A959KX47-F1
#
_cell.length_a   1.000
_cell.length_b   1.000
_cell.length_c   1.000
_cell.angle_alpha   90.00
_cell.angle_beta   90.00
_cell.angle_gamma   90.00
#
_symmetry.space_group_name_H-M   'P 1'
#
loop_
_entity.id
_entity.type
_entity.pdbx_description
1 polymer ?
#
loop_
_entity_poly.entity_id
_entity_poly.type
_entity_poly.pdbx_seq_one_letter_code
_entity_poly.pdbx_strand_id
1 'polypeptide(L)'
;LFLLIVSLQPILYYLQTGHWWVYSYGQEGFNFARPEILNYLFSYRKGLFVYTPLTFLALWGGYFLLRQRPWEGLGTFLPLVLGVYVFSSWWSWWYGGSFSQRAMVEFLPLFGYLLAWLFLPQRTVAVRRTATALTIALVLFCQVQIYQYRYQRIHYSEMNAERYWSEFLRIDRLIK
;
A
#
# COMPACT_ATOMS: atom_id res chain seq x y z
N LEU A 1 15.51 17.22 23.56
CA LEU A 1 15.43 17.18 22.08
C LEU A 1 14.13 16.52 21.59
N PHE A 2 13.86 15.25 21.92
CA PHE A 2 12.64 14.54 21.48
C PHE A 2 11.33 15.28 21.81
N LEU A 3 11.15 15.68 23.08
CA LEU A 3 9.95 16.40 23.52
C LEU A 3 9.76 17.74 22.79
N LEU A 4 10.87 18.40 22.43
CA LEU A 4 10.83 19.66 21.68
C LEU A 4 10.34 19.47 20.25
N ILE A 5 10.68 18.34 19.60
CA ILE A 5 10.18 18.01 18.26
C ILE A 5 8.69 17.63 18.33
N VAL A 6 8.31 16.79 19.31
CA VAL A 6 6.91 16.36 19.48
C VAL A 6 6.00 17.54 19.85
N SER A 7 6.49 18.51 20.62
CA SER A 7 5.71 19.68 21.01
C SER A 7 5.45 20.66 19.86
N LEU A 8 6.15 20.55 18.72
CA LEU A 8 5.93 21.46 17.58
C LEU A 8 4.49 21.39 17.08
N GLN A 9 3.92 20.18 16.95
CA GLN A 9 2.56 20.03 16.41
C GLN A 9 1.49 20.66 17.33
N PRO A 10 1.44 20.39 18.65
CA PRO A 10 0.49 21.06 19.55
C PRO A 10 0.69 22.58 19.65
N ILE A 11 1.94 23.07 19.61
CA ILE A 11 2.22 24.52 19.63
C ILE A 11 1.66 25.17 18.37
N LEU A 12 1.86 24.58 17.18
CA LEU A 12 1.32 25.10 15.93
C LEU A 12 -0.21 25.14 15.95
N TYR A 13 -0.87 24.10 16.48
CA TYR A 13 -2.33 24.12 16.67
C TYR A 13 -2.76 25.27 17.58
N TYR A 14 -2.10 25.44 18.72
CA TYR A 14 -2.47 26.50 19.65
C TYR A 14 -2.30 27.89 19.02
N LEU A 15 -1.21 28.13 18.30
CA LEU A 15 -0.95 29.40 17.62
C LEU A 15 -1.96 29.69 16.49
N GLN A 16 -2.49 28.68 15.81
CA GLN A 16 -3.40 28.85 14.67
C GLN A 16 -4.88 28.86 15.06
N THR A 17 -5.28 28.04 16.03
CA THR A 17 -6.69 27.78 16.34
C THR A 17 -7.06 28.08 17.79
N GLY A 18 -6.10 28.43 18.65
CA GLY A 18 -6.32 28.61 20.09
C GLY A 18 -6.52 27.30 20.88
N HIS A 19 -6.32 26.14 20.24
CA HIS A 19 -6.52 24.82 20.85
C HIS A 19 -5.24 23.97 20.76
N TRP A 20 -4.89 23.27 21.82
CA TRP A 20 -3.71 22.37 21.84
C TRP A 20 -3.89 21.11 20.99
N TRP A 21 -5.13 20.75 20.68
CA TRP A 21 -5.48 19.60 19.87
C TRP A 21 -6.68 19.94 18.98
N VAL A 22 -6.59 19.60 17.70
CA VAL A 22 -7.65 19.81 16.72
C VAL A 22 -7.90 18.48 15.99
N TYR A 23 -9.12 17.97 16.08
CA TYR A 23 -9.55 16.80 15.33
C TYR A 23 -10.29 17.21 14.06
N SER A 24 -9.61 17.17 12.92
CA SER A 24 -10.13 17.65 11.64
C SER A 24 -11.21 16.77 11.01
N TYR A 25 -11.32 15.52 11.44
CA TYR A 25 -12.24 14.52 10.88
C TYR A 25 -13.64 14.54 11.52
N GLY A 26 -13.87 15.40 12.51
CA GLY A 26 -15.20 15.59 13.10
C GLY A 26 -15.76 14.33 13.75
N GLN A 27 -16.78 13.72 13.13
CA GLN A 27 -17.44 12.51 13.62
C GLN A 27 -16.92 11.21 12.97
N GLU A 28 -16.00 11.33 12.02
CA GLU A 28 -15.37 10.17 11.39
C GLU A 28 -14.38 9.52 12.35
N GLY A 29 -14.14 8.21 12.20
CA GLY A 29 -13.28 7.47 13.12
C GLY A 29 -12.95 6.05 12.67
N PHE A 30 -12.36 5.28 13.58
CA PHE A 30 -12.04 3.87 13.35
C PHE A 30 -13.16 2.96 13.86
N ASN A 31 -13.48 1.93 13.09
CA ASN A 31 -14.29 0.79 13.49
C ASN A 31 -13.43 -0.48 13.58
N PHE A 32 -12.69 -0.61 14.68
CA PHE A 32 -11.81 -1.77 14.91
C PHE A 32 -12.55 -3.11 15.02
N ALA A 33 -13.86 -3.10 15.31
CA ALA A 33 -14.67 -4.31 15.42
C ALA A 33 -15.05 -4.89 14.05
N ARG A 34 -15.02 -4.09 12.99
CA ARG A 34 -15.39 -4.49 11.62
C ARG A 34 -14.37 -3.94 10.61
N PRO A 35 -13.13 -4.45 10.62
CA PRO A 35 -12.10 -4.00 9.69
C PRO A 35 -12.36 -4.56 8.28
N GLU A 36 -12.15 -3.72 7.27
CA GLU A 36 -12.41 -4.02 5.87
C GLU A 36 -11.19 -4.70 5.20
N ILE A 37 -10.57 -5.67 5.87
CA ILE A 37 -9.25 -6.25 5.49
C ILE A 37 -9.25 -6.78 4.05
N LEU A 38 -10.23 -7.61 3.69
CA LEU A 38 -10.30 -8.20 2.36
C LEU A 38 -10.50 -7.14 1.28
N ASN A 39 -11.36 -6.16 1.56
CA ASN A 39 -11.58 -5.04 0.67
C ASN A 39 -10.32 -4.18 0.52
N TYR A 40 -9.63 -3.91 1.63
CA TYR A 40 -8.40 -3.15 1.68
C TYR A 40 -7.28 -3.78 0.84
N LEU A 41 -7.20 -5.10 0.82
CA LEU A 41 -6.17 -5.85 0.10
C LEU A 41 -6.55 -6.17 -1.36
N PHE A 42 -7.80 -6.53 -1.63
CA PHE A 42 -8.20 -7.16 -2.90
C PHE A 42 -9.37 -6.50 -3.64
N SER A 43 -10.01 -5.48 -3.07
CA SER A 43 -11.15 -4.83 -3.76
C SER A 43 -10.71 -4.17 -5.06
N TYR A 44 -11.52 -4.26 -6.11
CA TYR A 44 -11.32 -3.45 -7.31
C TYR A 44 -11.49 -1.95 -7.05
N ARG A 45 -12.09 -1.53 -5.93
CA ARG A 45 -12.18 -0.12 -5.60
C ARG A 45 -10.79 0.48 -5.39
N LYS A 46 -9.97 -0.14 -4.52
CA LYS A 46 -8.62 0.35 -4.13
C LYS A 46 -7.68 -0.69 -3.51
N GLY A 47 -7.93 -1.98 -3.71
CA GLY A 47 -7.16 -3.07 -3.11
C GLY A 47 -5.65 -2.95 -3.36
N LEU A 48 -4.85 -3.05 -2.29
CA LEU A 48 -3.39 -2.93 -2.37
C LEU A 48 -2.79 -3.89 -3.40
N PHE A 49 -3.24 -5.14 -3.44
CA PHE A 49 -2.69 -6.16 -4.34
C PHE A 49 -3.26 -6.10 -5.76
N VAL A 50 -4.37 -5.42 -5.97
CA VAL A 50 -4.92 -5.16 -7.32
C VAL A 50 -4.09 -4.09 -8.02
N TYR A 51 -3.86 -2.97 -7.33
CA TYR A 51 -3.20 -1.79 -7.91
C TYR A 51 -1.69 -1.79 -7.71
N THR A 52 -1.17 -2.52 -6.71
CA THR A 52 0.27 -2.66 -6.43
C THR A 52 0.64 -4.13 -6.18
N PRO A 53 0.42 -5.05 -7.15
CA PRO A 53 0.67 -6.49 -6.99
C PRO A 53 2.12 -6.84 -6.68
N LEU A 54 3.08 -5.94 -6.95
CA LEU A 54 4.48 -6.13 -6.55
C LEU A 54 4.64 -6.31 -5.03
N THR A 55 3.76 -5.69 -4.23
CA THR A 55 3.75 -5.90 -2.77
C THR A 55 3.36 -7.34 -2.39
N PHE A 56 2.50 -7.99 -3.18
CA PHE A 56 2.19 -9.41 -3.00
C PHE A 56 3.39 -10.30 -3.32
N LEU A 57 4.11 -10.01 -4.42
CA LEU A 57 5.36 -10.71 -4.74
C LEU A 57 6.41 -10.55 -3.62
N ALA A 58 6.54 -9.34 -3.07
CA ALA A 58 7.46 -9.06 -1.98
C ALA A 58 7.23 -9.95 -0.75
N LEU A 59 5.98 -10.27 -0.40
CA LEU A 59 5.66 -11.15 0.73
C LEU A 59 6.29 -12.54 0.60
N TRP A 60 6.51 -13.05 -0.63
CA TRP A 60 7.21 -14.32 -0.85
C TRP A 60 8.68 -14.26 -0.43
N GLY A 61 9.35 -13.11 -0.56
CA GLY A 61 10.69 -12.93 -0.01
C GLY A 61 10.69 -12.96 1.52
N GLY A 62 9.60 -12.52 2.14
CA GLY A 62 9.36 -12.61 3.58
C GLY A 62 9.34 -14.05 4.12
N TYR A 63 8.88 -15.04 3.34
CA TYR A 63 8.97 -16.45 3.73
C TYR A 63 10.40 -16.89 4.00
N PHE A 64 11.34 -16.44 3.16
CA PHE A 64 12.75 -16.75 3.35
C PHE A 64 13.37 -16.02 4.54
N LEU A 65 13.00 -14.75 4.73
CA LEU A 65 13.41 -13.97 5.88
C LEU A 65 12.96 -14.65 7.18
N LEU A 66 11.70 -15.05 7.28
CA LEU A 66 11.15 -15.72 8.47
C LEU A 66 11.85 -17.06 8.78
N ARG A 67 12.29 -17.80 7.77
CA ARG A 67 13.03 -19.06 7.97
C ARG A 67 14.47 -18.86 8.42
N GLN A 68 15.13 -17.81 7.96
CA GLN A 68 16.57 -17.60 8.22
C GLN A 68 16.82 -16.67 9.40
N ARG A 69 15.96 -15.66 9.57
CA ARG A 69 16.05 -14.62 10.60
C ARG A 69 14.66 -14.31 11.15
N PRO A 70 14.10 -15.23 11.97
CA PRO A 70 12.71 -15.13 12.41
C PRO A 70 12.41 -13.84 13.17
N TRP A 71 13.33 -13.33 14.00
CA TRP A 71 13.13 -12.08 14.73
C TRP A 71 13.08 -10.85 13.83
N GLU A 72 13.96 -10.76 12.82
CA GLU A 72 13.91 -9.71 11.81
C GLU A 72 12.64 -9.82 10.94
N GLY A 73 12.25 -11.05 10.61
CA GLY A 73 11.01 -11.34 9.89
C GLY A 73 9.78 -10.88 10.67
N LEU A 74 9.67 -11.27 11.95
CA LEU A 74 8.60 -10.82 12.83
C LEU A 74 8.60 -9.29 12.98
N GLY A 75 9.76 -8.68 13.17
CA GLY A 75 9.92 -7.22 13.23
C GLY A 75 9.50 -6.50 11.93
N THR A 76 9.54 -7.18 10.79
CA THR A 76 9.09 -6.64 9.50
C THR A 76 7.59 -6.90 9.26
N PHE A 77 7.09 -8.09 9.58
CA PHE A 77 5.69 -8.47 9.34
C PHE A 77 4.73 -7.86 10.36
N LEU A 78 5.13 -7.70 11.61
CA LEU A 78 4.29 -7.12 12.65
C LEU A 78 3.77 -5.72 12.27
N PRO A 79 4.61 -4.74 11.87
CA PRO A 79 4.11 -3.44 11.43
C PRO A 79 3.25 -3.53 10.17
N LEU A 80 3.52 -4.44 9.23
CA LEU A 80 2.68 -4.63 8.04
C LEU A 80 1.28 -5.16 8.40
N VAL A 81 1.20 -6.17 9.26
CA VAL A 81 -0.07 -6.77 9.71
C VAL A 81 -0.86 -5.76 10.54
N LEU A 82 -0.21 -5.08 11.49
CA LEU A 82 -0.85 -4.04 12.29
C LEU A 82 -1.29 -2.86 11.42
N GLY A 83 -0.47 -2.46 10.44
CA GLY A 83 -0.81 -1.43 9.46
C GLY A 83 -2.06 -1.81 8.66
N VAL A 84 -2.12 -3.02 8.09
CA VAL A 84 -3.33 -3.50 7.38
C VAL A 84 -4.54 -3.47 8.31
N TYR A 85 -4.43 -3.97 9.54
CA TYR A 85 -5.54 -4.01 10.49
C TYR A 85 -6.03 -2.60 10.85
N VAL A 86 -5.13 -1.72 11.28
CA VAL A 86 -5.49 -0.35 11.68
C VAL A 86 -6.07 0.42 10.50
N PHE A 87 -5.42 0.36 9.33
CA PHE A 87 -5.86 1.15 8.18
C PHE A 87 -7.16 0.63 7.56
N SER A 88 -7.35 -0.68 7.52
CA SER A 88 -8.64 -1.26 7.09
C SER A 88 -9.77 -1.03 8.10
N SER A 89 -9.45 -0.65 9.34
CA SER A 89 -10.44 -0.26 10.36
C SER A 89 -10.91 1.18 10.22
N TRP A 90 -10.28 2.01 9.39
CA TRP A 90 -10.75 3.38 9.16
C TRP A 90 -12.11 3.35 8.44
N TRP A 91 -13.07 4.20 8.86
CA TRP A 91 -14.44 4.21 8.30
C TRP A 91 -14.45 4.26 6.75
N SER A 92 -13.50 4.99 6.16
CA SER A 92 -13.25 5.06 4.74
C SER A 92 -11.96 4.30 4.42
N TRP A 93 -12.00 2.97 4.50
CA TRP A 93 -10.85 2.09 4.23
C TRP A 93 -10.17 2.30 2.87
N TRP A 94 -10.83 2.95 1.90
CA TRP A 94 -10.27 3.32 0.59
C TRP A 94 -9.54 4.68 0.59
N TYR A 95 -9.42 5.36 1.72
CA TYR A 95 -8.61 6.57 1.91
C TYR A 95 -8.81 7.68 0.86
N GLY A 96 -10.07 7.98 0.49
CA GLY A 96 -10.42 9.13 -0.36
C GLY A 96 -10.04 8.97 -1.84
N GLY A 97 -9.52 10.01 -2.50
CA GLY A 97 -9.11 9.99 -3.90
C GLY A 97 -7.60 9.78 -4.09
N SER A 98 -7.20 8.62 -4.64
CA SER A 98 -5.79 8.27 -4.90
C SER A 98 -5.67 7.01 -5.76
N PHE A 99 -4.49 6.78 -6.33
CA PHE A 99 -4.13 5.49 -6.90
C PHE A 99 -3.69 4.51 -5.80
N SER A 100 -4.24 3.29 -5.79
CA SER A 100 -3.95 2.26 -4.77
C SER A 100 -4.20 2.72 -3.31
N GLN A 101 -3.74 1.93 -2.33
CA GLN A 101 -3.83 2.24 -0.91
C GLN A 101 -2.78 3.27 -0.48
N ARG A 102 -3.19 4.54 -0.39
CA ARG A 102 -2.31 5.66 0.02
C ARG A 102 -1.68 5.43 1.40
N ALA A 103 -2.42 4.86 2.35
CA ALA A 103 -1.93 4.65 3.72
C ALA A 103 -0.80 3.61 3.83
N MET A 104 -0.48 2.90 2.74
CA MET A 104 0.64 1.94 2.70
C MET A 104 1.93 2.49 2.11
N VAL A 105 1.97 3.76 1.70
CA VAL A 105 3.13 4.36 1.05
C VAL A 105 4.36 4.31 1.96
N GLU A 106 4.20 4.59 3.25
CA GLU A 106 5.25 4.57 4.27
C GLU A 106 5.76 3.15 4.55
N PHE A 107 5.00 2.13 4.16
CA PHE A 107 5.35 0.71 4.33
C PHE A 107 6.00 0.10 3.09
N LEU A 108 6.02 0.80 1.94
CA LEU A 108 6.67 0.35 0.72
C LEU A 108 8.16 -0.01 0.92
N PRO A 109 8.96 0.70 1.75
CA PRO A 109 10.33 0.27 2.04
C PRO A 109 10.42 -1.12 2.68
N LEU A 110 9.45 -1.50 3.54
CA LEU A 110 9.40 -2.85 4.12
C LEU A 110 9.10 -3.89 3.05
N PHE A 111 8.18 -3.62 2.12
CA PHE A 111 7.97 -4.48 0.96
C PHE A 111 9.22 -4.56 0.06
N GLY A 112 9.94 -3.45 -0.14
CA GLY A 112 11.21 -3.44 -0.86
C GLY A 112 12.27 -4.32 -0.18
N TYR A 113 12.38 -4.24 1.15
CA TYR A 113 13.25 -5.10 1.94
C TYR A 113 12.88 -6.58 1.77
N LEU A 114 11.59 -6.93 1.90
CA LEU A 114 11.13 -8.30 1.69
C LEU A 114 11.39 -8.77 0.26
N LEU A 115 11.17 -7.93 -0.75
CA LEU A 115 11.44 -8.26 -2.15
C LEU A 115 12.92 -8.59 -2.38
N ALA A 116 13.84 -7.86 -1.73
CA ALA A 116 15.29 -8.09 -1.84
C ALA A 116 15.70 -9.52 -1.42
N TRP A 117 14.96 -10.16 -0.51
CA TRP A 117 15.22 -11.54 -0.09
C TRP A 117 15.06 -12.59 -1.20
N LEU A 118 14.34 -12.26 -2.28
CA LEU A 118 14.24 -13.10 -3.48
C LEU A 118 15.50 -13.06 -4.36
N PHE A 119 16.35 -12.03 -4.19
CA PHE A 119 17.51 -11.78 -5.04
C PHE A 119 18.85 -12.17 -4.39
N LEU A 120 18.83 -12.57 -3.13
CA LEU A 120 20.05 -12.92 -2.40
C LEU A 120 20.79 -14.12 -3.03
N PRO A 121 22.13 -14.19 -2.93
CA PRO A 121 22.94 -15.24 -3.56
C PRO A 121 22.59 -16.67 -3.11
N GLN A 122 21.99 -16.84 -1.94
CA GLN A 122 21.54 -18.13 -1.42
C GLN A 122 20.33 -18.69 -2.19
N ARG A 123 19.71 -17.91 -3.09
CA ARG A 123 18.61 -18.35 -3.95
C ARG A 123 19.14 -18.97 -5.22
N THR A 124 18.46 -20.01 -5.70
CA THR A 124 18.79 -20.63 -6.98
C THR A 124 18.68 -19.61 -8.12
N VAL A 125 19.48 -19.82 -9.18
CA VAL A 125 19.45 -18.95 -10.38
C VAL A 125 18.05 -18.89 -10.97
N ALA A 126 17.29 -19.99 -10.95
CA ALA A 126 15.91 -20.05 -11.40
C ALA A 126 15.01 -19.10 -10.59
N VAL A 127 15.04 -19.17 -9.25
CA VAL A 127 14.24 -18.27 -8.39
C VAL A 127 14.57 -16.81 -8.66
N ARG A 128 15.85 -16.47 -8.76
CA ARG A 128 16.30 -15.10 -9.04
C ARG A 128 15.82 -14.60 -10.40
N ARG A 129 15.96 -15.42 -11.46
CA ARG A 129 15.50 -15.06 -12.81
C ARG A 129 13.97 -14.87 -12.85
N THR A 130 13.22 -15.76 -12.22
CA THR A 130 11.77 -15.64 -12.10
C THR A 130 11.39 -14.38 -11.33
N ALA A 131 12.04 -14.10 -10.20
CA ALA A 131 11.79 -12.88 -9.43
C ALA A 131 12.13 -11.60 -10.22
N THR A 132 13.21 -11.61 -11.01
CA THR A 132 13.54 -10.49 -11.91
C THR A 132 12.45 -10.31 -12.96
N ALA A 133 12.06 -11.38 -13.67
CA ALA A 133 11.04 -11.32 -14.71
C ALA A 133 9.69 -10.84 -14.16
N LEU A 134 9.25 -11.37 -13.02
CA LEU A 134 8.01 -10.95 -12.36
C LEU A 134 8.09 -9.51 -11.87
N THR A 135 9.21 -9.09 -11.25
CA THR A 135 9.38 -7.69 -10.82
C THR A 135 9.27 -6.74 -12.02
N ILE A 136 9.96 -7.02 -13.13
CA ILE A 136 9.88 -6.20 -14.34
C ILE A 136 8.45 -6.16 -14.88
N ALA A 137 7.80 -7.33 -15.03
CA ALA A 137 6.44 -7.42 -15.53
C ALA A 137 5.43 -6.66 -14.65
N LEU A 138 5.52 -6.80 -13.33
CA LEU A 138 4.62 -6.14 -12.38
C LEU A 138 4.89 -4.64 -12.28
N VAL A 139 6.15 -4.19 -12.40
CA VAL A 139 6.46 -2.76 -12.50
C VAL A 139 5.85 -2.16 -13.76
N LEU A 140 6.03 -2.80 -14.92
CA LEU A 140 5.41 -2.35 -16.17
C LEU A 140 3.88 -2.33 -16.07
N PHE A 141 3.29 -3.36 -15.47
CA PHE A 141 1.86 -3.43 -15.19
C PHE A 141 1.38 -2.24 -14.33
N CYS A 142 2.09 -1.94 -13.23
CA CYS A 142 1.80 -0.76 -12.41
C CYS A 142 1.93 0.55 -13.20
N GLN A 143 2.92 0.68 -14.09
CA GLN A 143 3.06 1.87 -14.94
C GLN A 143 1.87 2.05 -15.89
N VAL A 144 1.37 0.96 -16.48
CA VAL A 144 0.16 1.00 -17.32
C VAL A 144 -1.05 1.45 -16.52
N GLN A 145 -1.26 0.89 -15.33
CA GLN A 145 -2.37 1.30 -14.47
C GLN A 145 -2.25 2.78 -14.05
N ILE A 146 -1.05 3.25 -13.70
CA ILE A 146 -0.82 4.67 -13.37
C ILE A 146 -1.12 5.56 -14.58
N TYR A 147 -0.73 5.14 -15.78
CA TYR A 147 -1.05 5.86 -17.01
C TYR A 147 -2.58 5.97 -17.20
N GLN A 148 -3.31 4.86 -17.04
CA GLN A 148 -4.78 4.84 -17.10
C GLN A 148 -5.44 5.71 -16.03
N TYR A 149 -4.89 5.72 -14.82
CA TYR A 149 -5.32 6.59 -13.72
C TYR A 149 -5.13 8.08 -14.04
N ARG A 150 -4.00 8.46 -14.65
CA ARG A 150 -3.73 9.86 -15.05
C ARG A 150 -4.78 10.40 -16.02
N TYR A 151 -5.30 9.55 -16.91
CA TYR A 151 -6.37 9.87 -17.84
C TYR A 151 -7.78 9.51 -17.33
N GLN A 152 -7.94 9.30 -16.02
CA GLN A 152 -9.23 9.06 -15.36
C GLN A 152 -9.99 7.81 -15.84
N ARG A 153 -9.31 6.86 -16.50
CA ARG A 153 -9.91 5.56 -16.86
C ARG A 153 -10.02 4.65 -15.65
N ILE A 154 -8.94 4.60 -14.87
CA ILE A 154 -9.01 4.12 -13.49
C ILE A 154 -9.42 5.32 -12.63
N HIS A 155 -10.68 5.38 -12.24
CA HIS A 155 -11.21 6.47 -11.43
C HIS A 155 -10.59 6.48 -10.04
N TYR A 156 -10.37 7.66 -9.46
CA TYR A 156 -9.66 7.81 -8.19
C TYR A 156 -10.42 7.32 -6.95
N SER A 157 -11.72 7.02 -7.06
CA SER A 157 -12.58 6.63 -5.93
C SER A 157 -13.69 5.61 -6.26
N GLU A 158 -14.08 5.47 -7.52
CA GLU A 158 -15.32 4.79 -7.95
C GLU A 158 -15.04 3.65 -8.94
N MET A 159 -14.03 2.85 -8.61
CA MET A 159 -13.73 1.64 -9.36
C MET A 159 -14.55 0.46 -8.83
N ASN A 160 -14.92 -0.43 -9.75
CA ASN A 160 -15.54 -1.71 -9.49
C ASN A 160 -14.96 -2.74 -10.49
N ALA A 161 -15.35 -4.01 -10.35
CA ALA A 161 -14.82 -5.07 -11.20
C ALA A 161 -15.09 -4.80 -12.69
N GLU A 162 -16.32 -4.44 -13.05
CA GLU A 162 -16.73 -4.19 -14.43
C GLU A 162 -15.89 -3.08 -15.08
N ARG A 163 -15.78 -1.91 -14.42
CA ARG A 163 -14.95 -0.79 -14.90
C ARG A 163 -13.49 -1.19 -15.01
N TYR A 164 -12.96 -1.86 -14.00
CA TYR A 164 -11.57 -2.32 -14.00
C TYR A 164 -11.25 -3.22 -15.19
N TRP A 165 -12.08 -4.24 -15.43
CA TRP A 165 -11.88 -5.16 -16.55
C TRP A 165 -12.16 -4.53 -17.91
N SER A 166 -13.09 -3.58 -17.99
CA SER A 166 -13.36 -2.83 -19.23
C SER A 166 -12.17 -2.00 -19.70
N GLU A 167 -11.33 -1.54 -18.76
CA GLU A 167 -10.14 -0.73 -19.01
C GLU A 167 -8.85 -1.55 -18.92
N PHE A 168 -8.88 -2.83 -18.53
CA PHE A 168 -7.69 -3.62 -18.24
C PHE A 168 -6.71 -3.63 -19.43
N LEU A 169 -5.52 -3.02 -19.24
CA LEU A 169 -4.45 -2.88 -20.24
C LEU A 169 -4.86 -2.18 -21.56
N ARG A 170 -6.03 -1.55 -21.62
CA ARG A 170 -6.55 -0.84 -22.80
C ARG A 170 -5.89 0.53 -23.01
N ILE A 171 -4.59 0.55 -23.28
CA ILE A 171 -3.83 1.77 -23.58
C ILE A 171 -4.22 2.34 -24.96
N ASP A 172 -4.71 1.49 -25.86
CA ASP A 172 -5.23 1.86 -27.18
C ASP A 172 -6.32 2.93 -27.10
N ARG A 173 -7.11 2.96 -26.02
CA ARG A 173 -8.16 3.98 -25.80
C ARG A 173 -7.64 5.34 -25.35
N LEU A 174 -6.34 5.44 -25.10
CA LEU A 174 -5.66 6.63 -24.60
C LEU A 174 -4.75 7.27 -25.65
N ILE A 175 -4.25 6.47 -26.59
CA ILE A 175 -3.42 6.92 -27.70
C ILE A 175 -4.38 7.24 -28.86
N LYS A 176 -4.57 8.53 -29.13
CA LYS A 176 -5.25 9.01 -30.33
C LYS A 176 -4.28 9.06 -31.51
#